data_AF-A0A1Y2KCF3-F1
#
_entry.id   AF-A0A1Y2KCF3-F1
#
_cell.length_a   1.000
_cell.length_b   1.000
_cell.length_c   1.000
_cell.angle_alpha   90.00
_cell.angle_beta   90.00
_cell.angle_gamma   90.00
#
_symmetry.space_group_name_H-M   'P 1'
#
loop_
_entity.id
_entity.type
_entity.pdbx_description
1 polymer ?
#
loop_
_entity_poly.entity_id
_entity_poly.type
_entity_poly.pdbx_seq_one_letter_code
_entity_poly.pdbx_strand_id
1 'polypeptide(L)'
;MLVFTKGGKTDQVFFYDVLADGFSLDDKRTPTPDKDDLPDLLAQWKARDPKKLTDRTAKAFCVPVAEIRGDGKYDLSINRYKETVYKEEQYDPPGEILDRMMELEREIMADLEELRGMVG
;
A
#
# COMPACT_ATOMS: atom_id res chain seq x y z
N MET A 1 -11.15 8.41 -5.58
CA MET A 1 -12.43 8.45 -6.32
C MET A 1 -13.56 8.78 -5.34
N LEU A 2 -14.51 9.63 -5.71
CA LEU A 2 -15.67 9.97 -4.86
C LEU A 2 -16.96 9.50 -5.53
N VAL A 3 -17.81 8.78 -4.79
CA VAL A 3 -19.10 8.29 -5.26
C VAL A 3 -20.18 8.75 -4.30
N PHE A 4 -21.24 9.35 -4.82
CA PHE A 4 -22.36 9.84 -4.03
C PHE A 4 -23.67 9.78 -4.82
N THR A 5 -24.78 9.81 -4.10
CA THR A 5 -26.12 9.88 -4.70
C THR A 5 -26.68 11.29 -4.51
N LYS A 6 -27.32 11.83 -5.56
CA LYS A 6 -27.97 13.14 -5.49
C LYS A 6 -29.28 13.04 -4.70
N GLY A 7 -29.46 13.94 -3.74
CA GLY A 7 -30.67 13.99 -2.91
C GLY A 7 -30.65 12.90 -1.83
N GLY A 8 -30.29 13.29 -0.61
CA GLY A 8 -30.19 12.39 0.53
C GLY A 8 -29.40 13.01 1.67
N LYS A 9 -29.31 12.28 2.79
CA LYS A 9 -28.40 12.57 3.88
C LYS A 9 -27.34 11.49 3.95
N THR A 10 -26.13 11.87 4.34
CA THR A 10 -25.05 10.94 4.62
C THR A 10 -24.87 10.85 6.12
N ASP A 11 -25.11 9.67 6.70
CA ASP A 11 -24.82 9.41 8.12
C ASP A 11 -23.40 8.81 8.29
N GLN A 12 -22.95 8.02 7.30
CA GLN A 12 -21.68 7.29 7.30
C GLN A 12 -21.00 7.40 5.93
N VAL A 13 -19.68 7.54 5.90
CA VAL A 13 -18.85 7.56 4.69
C VAL A 13 -17.98 6.32 4.65
N PHE A 14 -18.14 5.52 3.60
CA PHE A 14 -17.33 4.33 3.35
C PHE A 14 -16.02 4.72 2.67
N PHE A 15 -14.92 4.25 3.24
CA PHE A 15 -13.57 4.37 2.70
C PHE A 15 -13.05 3.00 2.32
N TYR A 16 -12.31 2.93 1.22
CA TYR A 16 -11.57 1.76 0.81
C TYR A 16 -10.22 2.19 0.22
N ASP A 17 -9.16 1.55 0.67
CA ASP A 17 -7.79 1.80 0.21
C ASP A 17 -7.42 0.85 -0.95
N VAL A 18 -7.50 1.37 -2.18
CA VAL A 18 -7.08 0.64 -3.39
C VAL A 18 -5.58 0.86 -3.60
N LEU A 19 -4.80 -0.21 -3.50
CA LEU A 19 -3.34 -0.17 -3.69
C LEU A 19 -2.94 -0.62 -5.10
N ALA A 20 -3.71 -1.53 -5.70
CA ALA A 20 -3.46 -2.02 -7.05
C ALA A 20 -4.76 -2.34 -7.80
N ASP A 21 -4.73 -2.18 -9.11
CA ASP A 21 -5.88 -2.33 -10.02
C ASP A 21 -5.73 -3.47 -11.02
N GLY A 22 -4.81 -4.40 -10.76
CA GLY A 22 -4.50 -5.52 -11.66
C GLY A 22 -3.48 -5.19 -12.74
N PHE A 23 -2.82 -4.03 -12.70
CA PHE A 23 -1.78 -3.64 -13.66
C PHE A 23 -0.53 -3.09 -12.96
N SER A 24 0.61 -3.16 -13.66
CA SER A 24 1.83 -2.49 -13.21
C SER A 24 1.65 -0.97 -13.18
N LEU A 25 2.41 -0.29 -12.31
CA LEU A 25 2.36 1.17 -12.14
C LEU A 25 3.18 1.93 -13.20
N ASP A 26 4.00 1.22 -13.98
CA ASP A 26 4.74 1.80 -15.10
C ASP A 26 3.85 2.04 -16.33
N ASP A 27 4.34 2.86 -17.26
CA ASP A 27 3.61 3.27 -18.46
C ASP A 27 3.16 2.10 -19.35
N LYS A 28 3.83 0.94 -19.28
CA LYS A 28 3.45 -0.22 -20.09
C LYS A 28 2.18 -0.88 -19.57
N ARG A 29 1.80 -0.63 -18.30
CA ARG A 29 0.57 -1.12 -17.67
C ARG A 29 0.39 -2.61 -17.94
N THR A 30 1.42 -3.39 -17.59
CA THR A 30 1.41 -4.84 -17.83
C THR A 30 0.45 -5.51 -16.85
N PRO A 31 -0.43 -6.44 -17.27
CA PRO A 31 -1.34 -7.11 -16.35
C PRO A 31 -0.59 -7.83 -15.20
N THR A 32 -1.05 -7.59 -13.98
CA THR A 32 -0.62 -8.25 -12.74
C THR A 32 -1.86 -8.73 -11.98
N PRO A 33 -2.51 -9.83 -12.41
CA PRO A 33 -3.81 -10.27 -11.87
C PRO A 33 -3.78 -10.58 -10.37
N ASP A 34 -2.62 -10.97 -9.83
CA ASP A 34 -2.42 -11.25 -8.40
C ASP A 34 -2.46 -9.99 -7.52
N LYS A 35 -2.43 -8.80 -8.15
CA LYS A 35 -2.42 -7.49 -7.49
C LYS A 35 -3.61 -6.66 -7.98
N ASP A 36 -4.82 -7.13 -7.71
CA ASP A 36 -6.07 -6.43 -8.05
C ASP A 36 -7.00 -6.34 -6.84
N ASP A 37 -7.18 -5.13 -6.32
CA ASP A 37 -8.07 -4.84 -5.20
C ASP A 37 -9.52 -4.58 -5.64
N LEU A 38 -9.79 -4.39 -6.94
CA LEU A 38 -11.11 -3.98 -7.42
C LEU A 38 -12.22 -5.01 -7.18
N PRO A 39 -11.97 -6.34 -7.31
CA PRO A 39 -12.96 -7.35 -6.96
C PRO A 39 -13.35 -7.31 -5.48
N ASP A 40 -12.37 -7.14 -4.57
CA ASP A 40 -12.63 -7.04 -3.12
C ASP A 40 -13.35 -5.73 -2.78
N LEU A 41 -12.92 -4.60 -3.34
CA LEU A 41 -13.61 -3.31 -3.22
C LEU A 41 -15.09 -3.46 -3.57
N LEU A 42 -15.41 -4.12 -4.69
CA LEU A 42 -16.79 -4.31 -5.12
C LEU A 42 -17.57 -5.21 -4.17
N ALA A 43 -16.95 -6.27 -3.65
CA ALA A 43 -17.56 -7.16 -2.67
C ALA A 43 -17.86 -6.42 -1.35
N GLN A 44 -16.88 -5.69 -0.80
CA GLN A 44 -17.01 -4.87 0.40
C GLN A 44 -18.06 -3.77 0.21
N TRP A 45 -18.07 -3.10 -0.95
CA TRP A 45 -19.06 -2.07 -1.27
C TRP A 45 -20.48 -2.65 -1.25
N LYS A 46 -20.70 -3.83 -1.84
CA LYS A 46 -22.02 -4.49 -1.86
C LYS A 46 -22.44 -4.98 -0.47
N ALA A 47 -21.49 -5.47 0.33
CA ALA A 47 -21.73 -6.00 1.67
C ALA A 47 -21.61 -4.95 2.79
N ARG A 48 -21.41 -3.67 2.46
CA ARG A 48 -21.07 -2.62 3.43
C ARG A 48 -22.12 -2.53 4.53
N ASP A 49 -21.67 -2.77 5.75
CA ASP A 49 -22.44 -2.56 6.97
C ASP A 49 -21.63 -1.63 7.89
N PRO A 50 -22.06 -0.37 8.08
CA PRO A 50 -21.35 0.58 8.93
C PRO A 50 -21.13 0.11 10.37
N LYS A 51 -21.92 -0.85 10.85
CA LYS A 51 -21.74 -1.42 12.20
C LYS A 51 -20.61 -2.44 12.28
N LYS A 52 -20.22 -3.04 11.14
CA LYS A 52 -19.15 -4.04 11.06
C LYS A 52 -17.84 -3.46 10.55
N LEU A 53 -17.91 -2.40 9.75
CA LEU A 53 -16.78 -1.73 9.13
C LEU A 53 -16.22 -0.62 10.04
N THR A 54 -15.83 -0.96 11.26
CA THR A 54 -15.34 0.00 12.27
C THR A 54 -13.82 0.01 12.44
N ASP A 55 -13.14 -1.03 11.96
CA ASP A 55 -11.68 -1.18 12.08
C ASP A 55 -10.95 -0.22 11.13
N ARG A 56 -10.28 0.80 11.68
CA ARG A 56 -9.53 1.82 10.94
C ARG A 56 -8.21 1.32 10.35
N THR A 57 -7.74 0.14 10.75
CA THR A 57 -6.53 -0.48 10.21
C THR A 57 -6.81 -1.33 8.97
N ALA A 58 -8.06 -1.72 8.77
CA ALA A 58 -8.49 -2.52 7.64
C ALA A 58 -8.45 -1.75 6.31
N LYS A 59 -8.48 -2.47 5.18
CA LYS A 59 -8.60 -1.89 3.85
C LYS A 59 -9.91 -1.12 3.65
N ALA A 60 -10.98 -1.53 4.32
CA ALA A 60 -12.32 -0.97 4.18
C ALA A 60 -12.91 -0.60 5.54
N PHE A 61 -13.41 0.62 5.70
CA PHE A 61 -14.03 1.09 6.94
C PHE A 61 -15.03 2.22 6.71
N CYS A 62 -15.90 2.48 7.69
CA CYS A 62 -16.93 3.53 7.64
C CYS A 62 -16.69 4.61 8.70
N VAL A 63 -16.66 5.87 8.29
CA VAL A 63 -16.49 7.03 9.17
C VAL A 63 -17.81 7.77 9.37
N PRO A 64 -18.22 8.07 10.62
CA PRO A 64 -19.40 8.90 10.88
C PRO A 64 -19.25 10.30 10.30
N VAL A 65 -20.32 10.81 9.69
CA VAL A 65 -20.30 12.17 9.12
C VAL A 65 -20.01 13.24 10.19
N ALA A 66 -20.33 12.97 11.45
CA ALA A 66 -20.05 13.85 12.57
C ALA A 66 -18.54 14.05 12.79
N GLU A 67 -17.73 12.99 12.59
CA GLU A 67 -16.27 13.04 12.68
C GLU A 67 -15.68 13.89 11.56
N ILE A 68 -16.16 13.68 10.33
CA ILE A 68 -15.75 14.44 9.13
C ILE A 68 -16.11 15.93 9.25
N ARG A 69 -17.22 16.24 9.92
CA ARG A 69 -17.65 17.62 10.20
C ARG A 69 -16.84 18.24 11.35
N GLY A 70 -16.26 17.43 12.23
CA GLY A 70 -15.72 17.86 13.51
C GLY A 70 -14.61 18.90 13.40
N ASP A 71 -13.81 18.85 12.34
CA ASP A 71 -12.74 19.82 12.08
C ASP A 71 -13.14 20.97 11.15
N GLY A 72 -14.40 21.00 10.68
CA GLY A 72 -14.97 22.02 9.78
C GLY A 72 -14.40 22.01 8.37
N LYS A 73 -13.42 21.15 8.07
CA LYS A 73 -12.75 21.08 6.76
C LYS A 73 -13.40 20.09 5.81
N TYR A 74 -14.25 19.19 6.34
CA TYR A 74 -14.89 18.14 5.56
C TYR A 74 -13.87 17.32 4.77
N ASP A 75 -12.74 16.99 5.41
CA ASP A 75 -11.66 16.26 4.77
C ASP A 75 -12.14 14.84 4.41
N LEU A 76 -12.07 14.49 3.12
CA LEU A 76 -12.43 13.16 2.60
C LEU A 76 -11.19 12.36 2.19
N SER A 77 -10.02 12.73 2.69
CA SER A 77 -8.78 11.97 2.48
C SER A 77 -8.77 10.75 3.39
N ILE A 78 -8.64 9.55 2.81
CA ILE A 78 -8.62 8.30 3.59
C ILE A 78 -7.53 8.29 4.67
N ASN A 79 -6.36 8.88 4.38
CA ASN A 79 -5.22 8.96 5.29
C ASN A 79 -5.50 9.75 6.57
N ARG A 80 -6.54 10.59 6.58
CA ARG A 80 -6.98 11.32 7.77
C ARG A 80 -7.60 10.40 8.82
N TYR A 81 -8.26 9.33 8.36
CA TYR A 81 -9.07 8.44 9.20
C TYR A 81 -8.52 7.01 9.29
N LYS A 82 -7.59 6.64 8.41
CA LYS A 82 -6.93 5.34 8.41
C LYS A 82 -5.87 5.30 9.52
N GLU A 83 -5.89 4.24 10.31
CA GLU A 83 -4.84 3.96 11.28
C GLU A 83 -3.75 3.12 10.62
N THR A 84 -2.56 3.68 10.50
CA THR A 84 -1.40 2.94 10.01
C THR A 84 -0.80 2.14 11.16
N VAL A 85 -0.89 0.81 11.09
CA VAL A 85 -0.17 -0.07 12.02
C VAL A 85 1.31 -0.02 11.64
N TYR A 86 2.08 0.76 12.37
CA TYR A 86 3.53 0.76 12.24
C TYR A 86 4.06 -0.59 12.74
N LYS A 87 4.40 -1.49 11.81
CA LYS A 87 5.33 -2.58 12.14
C LYS A 87 6.72 -1.97 12.09
N GLU A 88 7.48 -2.07 13.18
CA GLU A 88 8.93 -1.87 13.10
C GLU A 88 9.45 -2.84 12.04
N GLU A 89 9.86 -2.30 10.90
CA GLU A 89 10.61 -3.07 9.92
C GLU A 89 11.96 -3.39 10.57
N GLN A 90 12.17 -4.66 10.89
CA GLN A 90 13.50 -5.13 11.25
C GLN A 90 14.34 -5.07 9.97
N TYR A 91 15.24 -4.10 9.95
CA TYR A 91 16.29 -4.03 8.96
C TYR A 91 17.52 -4.74 9.49
N ASP A 92 18.23 -5.41 8.59
CA ASP A 92 19.58 -5.90 8.89
C ASP A 92 20.44 -4.70 9.36
N PRO A 93 21.27 -4.87 10.41
CA PRO A 93 22.18 -3.82 10.85
C PRO A 93 23.03 -3.32 9.67
N PRO A 94 23.31 -2.01 9.57
CA PRO A 94 24.13 -1.46 8.49
C PRO A 94 25.48 -2.17 8.33
N GLY A 95 26.06 -2.67 9.43
CA GLY A 95 27.29 -3.48 9.42
C GLY A 95 27.14 -4.77 8.61
N GLU A 96 26.05 -5.52 8.77
CA GLU A 96 25.83 -6.77 8.03
C GLU A 96 25.59 -6.53 6.54
N ILE A 97 25.00 -5.40 6.18
CA ILE A 97 24.87 -4.98 4.77
C ILE A 97 26.25 -4.66 4.19
N LEU A 98 27.09 -3.93 4.94
CA LEU A 98 28.46 -3.59 4.52
C LEU A 98 29.36 -4.81 4.42
N ASP A 99 29.26 -5.76 5.34
CA ASP A 99 30.03 -7.00 5.31
C ASP A 99 29.70 -7.82 4.07
N ARG A 100 28.40 -7.99 3.76
CA ARG A 100 27.96 -8.64 2.51
C ARG A 100 28.44 -7.91 1.27
N MET A 101 28.46 -6.57 1.27
CA MET A 101 29.01 -5.78 0.16
C MET A 101 30.51 -6.03 -0.03
N MET A 102 31.29 -6.04 1.05
CA MET A 102 32.73 -6.29 0.99
C MET A 102 33.06 -7.72 0.53
N GLU A 103 32.24 -8.70 0.91
CA GLU A 103 32.38 -10.08 0.46
C GLU A 103 32.12 -10.20 -1.05
N LEU A 104 31.03 -9.61 -1.55
CA LEU A 104 30.74 -9.54 -2.98
C LEU A 104 31.87 -8.86 -3.78
N GLU A 105 32.44 -7.77 -3.28
CA GLU A 105 33.56 -7.08 -3.93
C GLU A 105 34.82 -7.97 -4.00
N ARG A 106 35.06 -8.81 -3.00
CA ARG A 106 36.18 -9.77 -3.02
C ARG A 106 35.98 -10.85 -4.06
N GLU A 107 34.77 -11.39 -4.18
CA GLU A 107 34.43 -12.37 -5.22
C GLU A 107 34.64 -11.77 -6.60
N ILE A 108 34.11 -10.56 -6.84
CA ILE A 108 34.28 -9.85 -8.13
C ILE A 108 35.76 -9.63 -8.46
N MET A 109 36.59 -9.23 -7.49
CA MET A 109 38.02 -9.05 -7.73
C MET A 109 38.74 -10.36 -8.06
N ALA A 110 38.39 -11.46 -7.38
CA ALA A 110 38.97 -12.77 -7.65
C ALA A 110 38.62 -13.24 -9.07
N ASP A 111 37.35 -13.12 -9.46
CA ASP A 111 36.87 -13.48 -10.81
C ASP A 111 37.58 -12.65 -11.90
N LEU A 112 37.79 -11.36 -11.66
CA LEU A 112 38.52 -10.49 -12.59
C LEU A 112 39.99 -10.87 -12.74
N GLU A 113 40.65 -11.30 -11.66
CA GLU A 113 42.03 -11.77 -11.69
C GLU A 113 42.16 -13.09 -12.45
N GLU A 114 41.23 -14.02 -12.25
CA GLU A 114 41.14 -15.27 -13.03
C GLU A 114 40.98 -14.98 -14.53
N LEU A 115 40.02 -14.12 -14.89
CA LEU A 115 39.81 -13.73 -16.29
C LEU A 115 41.03 -13.05 -16.90
N ARG A 116 41.74 -12.21 -16.14
CA ARG A 116 43.00 -11.60 -16.59
C ARG A 116 44.07 -12.66 -16.88
N GLY A 117 44.14 -13.70 -16.07
CA GLY A 117 45.07 -14.83 -16.27
C GLY A 117 44.77 -15.66 -17.51
N MET A 118 43.52 -15.70 -17.99
CA MET A 118 43.13 -16.43 -19.21
C MET A 118 43.44 -15.69 -20.50
N VAL A 119 43.61 -14.37 -20.45
CA VAL A 119 43.88 -13.50 -21.63
C VAL A 119 45.37 -13.13 -21.72
N GLY A 120 46.17 -13.46 -20.69
CA GLY A 120 47.62 -13.23 -20.61
C GLY A 120 48.47 -14.42 -21.03
#